data_AF-A0AAV1DM92-F1
#
_entry.id   AF-A0AAV1DM92-F1
#
_cell.length_a   1.000
_cell.length_b   1.000
_cell.length_c   1.000
_cell.angle_alpha   90.00
_cell.angle_beta   90.00
_cell.angle_gamma   90.00
#
_symmetry.space_group_name_H-M   'P 1'
#
loop_
_entity.id
_entity.type
_entity.pdbx_description
1 polymer ?
#
loop_
_entity_poly.entity_id
_entity_poly.type
_entity_poly.pdbx_seq_one_letter_code
_entity_poly.pdbx_strand_id
1 'polypeptide(L)'
;MKRNPRKVKWTKAYRRLHGKDMTQDSTFEFERKRNRPERYDRNVTENVLKAIKKISKVRHAREEEHHRQRMKGNKVMKLKEDAKELEQSIHLVGPLVKKDDMKKEKIIPLREDHRMEE
;
A
#
# COMPACT_ATOMS: atom_id res chain seq x y z
N MET A 1 25.75 13.14 -16.39
CA MET A 1 24.37 13.13 -16.95
C MET A 1 23.41 13.81 -15.96
N LYS A 2 22.75 14.91 -16.32
CA LYS A 2 21.82 15.65 -15.43
C LYS A 2 20.40 15.10 -15.58
N ARG A 3 20.02 14.11 -14.78
CA ARG A 3 18.68 13.48 -14.87
C ARG A 3 17.73 14.07 -13.81
N ASN A 4 16.50 14.37 -14.21
CA ASN A 4 15.49 14.90 -13.30
C ASN A 4 14.97 13.80 -12.36
N PRO A 5 15.15 13.91 -11.03
CA PRO A 5 14.73 12.87 -10.08
C PRO A 5 13.21 12.64 -10.11
N ARG A 6 12.40 13.66 -10.43
CA ARG A 6 10.93 13.51 -10.56
C ARG A 6 10.50 12.61 -11.71
N LYS A 7 11.39 12.32 -12.67
CA LYS A 7 11.16 11.40 -13.80
C LYS A 7 11.85 10.04 -13.61
N VAL A 8 12.63 9.87 -12.54
CA VAL A 8 13.38 8.64 -12.27
C VAL A 8 12.59 7.75 -11.31
N LYS A 9 12.03 6.65 -11.84
CA LYS A 9 10.99 5.82 -11.19
C LYS A 9 11.34 5.27 -9.81
N TRP A 10 12.62 4.99 -9.53
CA TRP A 10 13.06 4.40 -8.27
C TRP A 10 13.24 5.44 -7.15
N THR A 11 13.26 6.73 -7.47
CA THR A 11 13.52 7.78 -6.47
C THR A 11 12.28 8.08 -5.62
N LYS A 12 12.51 8.54 -4.37
CA LYS A 12 11.43 8.98 -3.47
C LYS A 12 10.67 10.19 -4.04
N ALA A 13 11.36 11.08 -4.76
CA ALA A 13 10.73 12.24 -5.41
C ALA A 13 9.67 11.82 -6.45
N TYR A 14 10.00 10.86 -7.31
CA TYR A 14 9.03 10.27 -8.24
C TYR A 14 7.87 9.62 -7.50
N ARG A 15 8.17 8.79 -6.48
CA ARG A 15 7.14 8.07 -5.73
C ARG A 15 6.15 9.00 -5.04
N ARG A 16 6.62 10.08 -4.41
CA ARG A 16 5.77 11.09 -3.78
C ARG A 16 4.88 11.82 -4.79
N LEU A 17 5.45 12.24 -5.93
CA LEU A 17 4.71 12.94 -6.98
C LEU A 17 3.62 12.09 -7.62
N HIS A 18 3.90 10.80 -7.85
CA HIS A 18 2.99 9.85 -8.47
C HIS A 18 2.07 9.13 -7.48
N GLY A 19 1.93 9.64 -6.25
CA GLY A 19 1.03 9.08 -5.23
C GLY A 19 1.38 7.64 -4.82
N LYS A 20 2.63 7.21 -4.99
CA LYS A 20 3.04 5.87 -4.58
C LYS A 20 3.24 5.75 -3.07
N ASP A 21 3.69 6.84 -2.46
CA ASP A 21 3.94 6.96 -1.03
C ASP A 21 2.96 7.95 -0.42
N MET A 22 2.63 7.73 0.86
CA MET A 22 1.85 8.69 1.64
C MET A 22 2.62 10.01 1.77
N THR A 23 1.98 11.12 1.41
CA THR A 23 2.61 12.46 1.38
C THR A 23 1.94 13.48 2.29
N GLN A 24 0.63 13.36 2.52
CA GLN A 24 -0.17 14.24 3.37
C GLN A 24 -0.50 13.52 4.67
N ASP A 25 0.39 13.62 5.66
CA ASP A 25 0.18 13.01 6.98
C ASP A 25 0.77 13.88 8.08
N SER A 26 0.07 13.96 9.20
CA SER A 26 0.49 14.78 10.34
C SER A 26 1.75 14.28 11.04
N THR A 27 2.14 13.00 10.85
CA THR A 27 3.40 12.52 11.44
C THR A 27 4.62 13.22 10.84
N PHE A 28 4.54 13.75 9.62
CA PHE A 28 5.64 14.48 8.98
C PHE A 28 5.91 15.85 9.62
N GLU A 29 4.94 16.44 10.31
CA GLU A 29 5.10 17.75 10.95
C GLU A 29 6.06 17.71 12.15
N PHE A 30 6.25 16.52 12.75
CA PHE A 30 7.20 16.31 13.83
C PHE A 30 8.67 16.33 13.37
N GLU A 31 8.92 16.09 12.08
CA GLU A 31 10.28 16.07 11.49
C GLU A 31 10.77 17.47 11.06
N ARG A 32 9.98 18.52 11.30
CA ARG A 32 10.33 19.89 10.88
C ARG A 32 11.62 20.38 11.54
N LYS A 33 12.46 21.05 10.74
CA LYS A 33 13.67 21.72 11.23
C LYS A 33 13.29 22.83 12.21
N ARG A 34 13.89 22.81 13.40
CA ARG A 34 13.77 23.89 14.40
C ARG A 34 14.90 24.89 14.18
N ASN A 35 14.55 26.16 13.98
CA ASN A 35 15.52 27.24 13.75
C ASN A 35 15.96 27.96 15.04
N ARG A 36 15.40 27.57 16.19
CA ARG A 36 15.79 28.08 17.51
C ARG A 36 16.06 26.89 18.43
N PRO A 37 17.22 26.83 19.10
CA PRO A 37 17.46 25.82 20.11
C PRO A 37 16.63 26.12 21.36
N GLU A 38 16.18 25.06 22.02
CA GLU A 38 15.54 25.14 23.33
C GLU A 38 16.57 24.76 24.40
N ARG A 39 16.47 25.35 25.59
CA ARG A 39 17.32 24.95 26.72
C ARG A 39 16.98 23.51 27.12
N TYR A 40 17.98 22.75 27.52
CA TYR A 40 17.77 21.37 27.97
C TYR A 40 16.83 21.32 29.19
N ASP A 41 15.78 20.50 29.08
CA ASP A 41 14.93 20.05 30.17
C ASP A 41 14.80 18.53 30.08
N ARG A 42 15.16 17.85 31.17
CA ARG A 42 15.15 16.38 31.25
C ARG A 42 13.76 15.81 31.00
N ASN A 43 12.72 16.40 31.59
CA ASN A 43 11.34 15.90 31.47
C ASN A 43 10.86 15.99 30.02
N VAL A 44 11.20 17.09 29.33
CA VAL A 44 10.89 17.27 27.90
C VAL A 44 11.61 16.22 27.06
N THR A 45 12.92 16.01 27.28
CA THR A 45 13.69 15.02 26.50
C THR A 45 13.18 13.59 26.70
N GLU A 46 12.86 13.19 27.92
CA GLU A 46 12.32 11.85 28.20
C GLU A 46 10.95 11.64 27.54
N ASN A 47 10.07 12.65 27.58
CA ASN A 47 8.77 12.60 26.92
C ASN A 47 8.90 12.54 25.39
N VAL A 48 9.82 13.31 24.80
CA VAL A 48 10.09 13.30 23.36
C VAL A 48 10.61 11.93 22.92
N LEU A 49 11.54 11.31 23.67
CA LEU A 49 12.06 9.98 23.34
C LEU A 49 10.95 8.90 23.34
N LYS A 50 10.00 8.99 24.27
CA LYS A 50 8.81 8.11 24.28
C LYS A 50 7.89 8.40 23.08
N ALA A 51 7.64 9.68 22.79
CA ALA A 51 6.77 10.11 21.69
C ALA A 51 7.30 9.68 20.31
N ILE A 52 8.61 9.81 20.06
CA ILE A 52 9.23 9.42 18.77
C ILE A 52 8.94 7.96 18.41
N LYS A 53 9.05 7.05 19.38
CA LYS A 53 8.75 5.62 19.17
C LYS A 53 7.29 5.41 18.76
N LYS A 54 6.36 6.12 19.40
CA LYS A 54 4.92 6.04 19.10
C LYS A 54 4.60 6.61 17.72
N ILE A 55 5.15 7.78 17.39
CA ILE A 55 4.95 8.44 16.08
C ILE A 55 5.46 7.55 14.95
N SER A 56 6.64 6.93 15.11
CA SER A 56 7.20 6.00 14.11
C SER A 56 6.27 4.82 13.84
N LYS A 57 5.72 4.19 14.89
CA LYS A 57 4.74 3.09 14.75
C LYS A 57 3.49 3.52 13.99
N VAL A 58 2.93 4.69 14.34
CA VAL A 58 1.74 5.23 13.68
C VAL A 58 2.02 5.53 12.20
N ARG A 59 3.18 6.11 11.89
CA ARG A 59 3.60 6.39 10.50
C ARG A 59 3.66 5.10 9.69
N HIS A 60 4.30 4.06 10.21
CA HIS A 60 4.41 2.77 9.51
C HIS A 60 3.04 2.11 9.30
N ALA A 61 2.18 2.10 10.31
CA ALA A 61 0.83 1.55 10.17
C ALA A 61 0.01 2.29 9.07
N ARG A 62 0.12 3.62 9.00
CA ARG A 62 -0.54 4.41 7.95
C ARG A 62 0.07 4.20 6.55
N GLU A 63 1.39 4.05 6.47
CA GLU A 63 2.08 3.71 5.22
C GLU A 63 1.65 2.33 4.69
N GLU A 64 1.51 1.34 5.56
CA GLU A 64 1.00 0.00 5.24
C GLU A 64 -0.45 0.04 4.76
N GLU A 65 -1.31 0.82 5.42
CA GLU A 65 -2.70 1.04 5.00
C GLU A 65 -2.76 1.65 3.60
N HIS A 66 -2.00 2.72 3.35
CA HIS A 66 -1.92 3.35 2.03
C HIS A 66 -1.45 2.36 0.96
N HIS A 67 -0.48 1.50 1.28
CA HIS A 67 -0.03 0.45 0.38
C HIS A 67 -1.15 -0.58 0.11
N ARG A 68 -1.86 -1.02 1.15
CA ARG A 68 -2.97 -1.99 1.03
C ARG A 68 -4.10 -1.45 0.16
N GLN A 69 -4.51 -0.21 0.38
CA GLN A 69 -5.54 0.46 -0.41
C GLN A 69 -5.17 0.54 -1.89
N ARG A 70 -3.89 0.86 -2.20
CA ARG A 70 -3.40 0.86 -3.58
C ARG A 70 -3.39 -0.52 -4.23
N MET A 71 -3.17 -1.59 -3.47
CA MET A 71 -3.09 -2.95 -4.00
C MET A 71 -4.44 -3.69 -4.06
N LYS A 72 -5.51 -3.13 -3.47
CA LYS A 72 -6.83 -3.77 -3.35
C LYS A 72 -7.41 -4.27 -4.69
N GLY A 73 -7.19 -3.53 -5.78
CA GLY A 73 -7.71 -3.87 -7.11
C GLY A 73 -6.93 -4.96 -7.87
N ASN A 74 -5.69 -5.24 -7.47
CA ASN A 74 -4.81 -6.12 -8.25
C ASN A 74 -5.30 -7.58 -8.29
N LYS A 75 -5.94 -8.05 -7.21
CA LYS A 75 -6.46 -9.43 -7.15
C LYS A 75 -7.53 -9.67 -8.22
N VAL A 76 -8.44 -8.70 -8.41
CA VAL A 76 -9.52 -8.80 -9.40
C VAL A 76 -8.94 -8.75 -10.81
N MET A 77 -7.99 -7.85 -11.07
CA MET A 77 -7.30 -7.78 -12.37
C MET A 77 -6.57 -9.07 -12.69
N LYS A 78 -5.85 -9.63 -11.70
CA LYS A 78 -5.15 -10.91 -11.85
C LYS A 78 -6.11 -12.05 -12.18
N LEU A 79 -7.22 -12.19 -11.47
CA LEU A 79 -8.23 -13.23 -11.77
C LEU A 79 -8.78 -13.11 -13.20
N LYS A 80 -8.98 -11.88 -13.68
CA LYS A 80 -9.44 -11.63 -15.05
C LYS A 80 -8.37 -12.00 -16.09
N GLU A 81 -7.10 -11.69 -15.81
CA GLU A 81 -5.96 -12.07 -16.64
C GLU A 81 -5.79 -13.60 -16.67
N ASP A 82 -5.83 -14.26 -15.51
CA ASP A 82 -5.74 -15.72 -15.37
C ASP A 82 -6.87 -16.43 -16.15
N ALA A 83 -8.11 -15.92 -16.08
CA ALA A 83 -9.24 -16.46 -16.85
C ALA A 83 -9.04 -16.33 -18.37
N LYS A 84 -8.50 -15.19 -18.82
CA LYS A 84 -8.19 -14.95 -20.23
C LYS A 84 -7.04 -15.84 -20.71
N GLU A 85 -6.02 -16.02 -19.87
CA GLU A 85 -4.89 -16.91 -20.17
C GLU A 85 -5.36 -18.36 -20.28
N LEU A 86 -6.23 -18.82 -19.38
CA LEU A 86 -6.84 -20.15 -19.46
C LEU A 86 -7.56 -20.34 -20.80
N GLU A 87 -8.42 -19.40 -21.19
CA GLU A 87 -9.16 -19.46 -22.47
C GLU A 87 -8.23 -19.58 -23.69
N GLN A 88 -7.14 -18.81 -23.71
CA GLN A 88 -6.18 -18.79 -24.82
C GLN A 88 -5.28 -20.03 -24.84
N SER A 89 -4.90 -20.51 -23.67
CA SER A 89 -3.88 -21.54 -23.48
C SER A 89 -4.45 -22.90 -23.07
N ILE A 90 -5.75 -23.16 -23.29
CA ILE A 90 -6.40 -24.46 -23.04
C ILE A 90 -5.59 -25.65 -23.57
N HIS A 91 -4.93 -25.49 -24.72
CA HIS A 91 -4.12 -26.52 -25.36
C HIS A 91 -2.87 -26.94 -24.56
N LEU A 92 -2.34 -26.08 -23.68
CA LEU A 92 -1.17 -26.38 -22.84
C LEU A 92 -1.53 -27.21 -21.59
N VAL A 93 -2.81 -27.26 -21.21
CA VAL A 93 -3.28 -27.88 -19.96
C VAL A 93 -3.48 -29.40 -20.09
N GLY A 94 -3.43 -29.95 -21.31
CA GLY A 94 -3.52 -31.40 -21.55
C GLY A 94 -4.87 -32.02 -21.12
N PRO A 95 -5.03 -33.36 -21.18
CA PRO A 95 -6.30 -34.06 -20.90
C PRO A 95 -6.70 -34.11 -19.40
N LEU A 96 -5.99 -33.39 -18.53
CA LEU A 96 -6.21 -33.43 -17.07
C LEU A 96 -7.49 -32.73 -16.62
N VAL A 97 -8.06 -31.83 -17.43
CA VAL A 97 -9.30 -31.11 -17.11
C VAL A 97 -10.45 -31.70 -17.93
N LYS A 98 -11.25 -32.59 -17.32
CA LYS A 98 -12.52 -33.01 -17.89
C LYS A 98 -13.43 -31.78 -18.00
N LYS A 99 -13.97 -31.52 -19.19
CA LYS A 99 -14.82 -30.34 -19.51
C LYS A 99 -16.11 -30.25 -18.68
N ASP A 100 -16.44 -31.27 -17.90
CA ASP A 100 -17.72 -31.41 -17.19
C ASP A 100 -17.80 -30.64 -15.86
N ASP A 101 -16.65 -30.25 -15.28
CA ASP A 101 -16.61 -29.56 -13.97
C ASP A 101 -16.76 -28.03 -14.07
N MET A 102 -16.68 -27.44 -15.28
CA MET A 102 -16.75 -25.99 -15.48
C MET A 102 -18.15 -25.36 -15.25
N LYS A 103 -19.21 -26.16 -15.04
CA LYS A 103 -20.60 -25.67 -14.96
C LYS A 103 -21.13 -25.40 -13.54
N LYS A 104 -20.36 -25.61 -12.46
CA LYS A 104 -20.94 -25.67 -11.10
C LYS A 104 -20.52 -24.62 -10.07
N GLU A 105 -19.71 -23.63 -10.38
CA GLU A 105 -19.42 -22.57 -9.40
C GLU A 105 -20.28 -21.32 -9.66
N LYS A 106 -21.49 -21.36 -9.08
CA LYS A 106 -22.29 -20.15 -8.87
C LYS A 106 -21.44 -19.16 -8.08
N ILE A 107 -21.29 -17.96 -8.65
CA ILE A 107 -20.62 -16.80 -8.07
C ILE A 107 -21.17 -16.58 -6.66
N ILE A 108 -20.36 -16.86 -5.63
CA ILE A 108 -20.63 -16.41 -4.27
C ILE A 108 -20.40 -14.89 -4.31
N PRO A 109 -21.41 -14.05 -4.01
CA PRO A 109 -21.17 -12.62 -3.96
C PRO A 109 -20.13 -12.35 -2.88
N LEU A 110 -19.07 -11.61 -3.22
CA LEU A 110 -18.13 -11.08 -2.23
C LEU A 110 -18.97 -10.36 -1.17
N ARG A 111 -19.01 -10.90 0.05
CA ARG A 111 -19.61 -10.22 1.19
C ARG A 111 -19.02 -8.82 1.25
N GLU A 112 -19.88 -7.82 1.12
CA GLU A 112 -19.52 -6.45 1.46
C GLU A 112 -19.24 -6.46 2.95
N ASP A 113 -17.96 -6.36 3.32
CA ASP A 113 -17.56 -6.14 4.70
C ASP A 113 -18.21 -4.81 5.13
N HIS A 114 -19.31 -4.92 5.87
CA HIS A 114 -20.03 -3.80 6.45
C HIS A 114 -19.01 -2.90 7.17
N ARG A 115 -19.00 -1.62 6.76
CA ARG A 115 -18.51 -0.51 7.56
C ARG A 115 -18.98 -0.71 9.00
N MET A 116 -18.05 -0.99 9.91
CA MET A 116 -18.27 -0.74 11.32
C MET A 116 -18.20 0.79 11.49
N GLU A 117 -19.36 1.42 11.47
CA GLU A 117 -19.57 2.68 12.17
C GLU A 117 -19.59 2.37 13.67
N GLU A 118 -18.60 2.89 14.39
CA GLU A 118 -18.69 3.46 15.75
C GLU A 118 -17.44 4.30 16.01
#